data_AF-A0A535R8D4-F1
#
_entry.id   AF-A0A535R8D4-F1
#
_cell.length_a   1.000
_cell.length_b   1.000
_cell.length_c   1.000
_cell.angle_alpha   90.00
_cell.angle_beta   90.00
_cell.angle_gamma   90.00
#
_symmetry.space_group_name_H-M   'P 1'
#
loop_
_entity.id
_entity.type
_entity.pdbx_description
1 polymer ?
#
loop_
_entity_poly.entity_id
_entity_poly.type
_entity_poly.pdbx_seq_one_letter_code
_entity_poly.pdbx_strand_id
1 'polypeptide(L)'
;MMPFPAAVVYALRHTRGSGQRSEHLEGDRVSEGPRGLGASGDIIGALSDRVSELTKRVGSLESELDAARKRVAVYEEFDATVRDALSGALRAAHEIRARAENAAQQILEQARDERKMLIKEIERLREERDGLVDEIASNRRSGFSALRGPRRESAAAPEKAPEETTAESRALAADALRGVFTELLEDIRRQAGTVADAAREANAAAAQAKTAQEQARVAQDEARSAQEEARRALEAQRAAEAERAAEAARVAEQAQRATEEAARAADEARKLAEAQRLAHQQAEADRSVEAQRAAEAARAAQEAMRAAQEAARAAEADRAGETQRAAEAVRAAEEAMRAAQEAARAAGADRAADAERAAQEVERATTAARAAEEARRAADEARVADAVRLEQQRREDEEQRAARWREEEQRRATQWRQEEERRDQQRREEEARRAEEARLAAEEVRRAATVEALRIAEAARVAETAARAAQEAARAALASRATQPPPVVEEDEVFSRPTEKAVETSPAPPELTVVEREPAQGVTEPEQVTLEREEPAAPTSNIVLMLSPVPSFARLVDIERRIQSLAQVRTLYVRDFRGGVATLAVGLRVPMLVDELWSAIATLEQPRFALQRSGGTSLELRIEGEAGAGVA
;
A
#
# COMPACT_ATOMS: atom_id res chain seq x y z
N MET A 1 -48.74 -23.41 -22.32
CA MET A 1 -48.71 -22.45 -23.44
C MET A 1 -47.42 -21.65 -23.27
N MET A 2 -46.37 -22.08 -23.96
CA MET A 2 -45.03 -21.48 -23.93
C MET A 2 -44.92 -20.41 -25.03
N PRO A 3 -44.01 -19.43 -24.87
CA PRO A 3 -43.22 -19.00 -26.02
C PRO A 3 -41.72 -18.91 -25.68
N PHE A 4 -40.94 -19.78 -26.33
CA PHE A 4 -39.64 -19.44 -26.92
C PHE A 4 -39.90 -19.01 -28.38
N PRO A 5 -39.00 -18.32 -29.13
CA PRO A 5 -37.54 -18.24 -28.95
C PRO A 5 -36.90 -16.85 -29.24
N ALA A 6 -35.65 -16.64 -28.80
CA ALA A 6 -34.69 -15.76 -29.47
C ALA A 6 -33.26 -16.13 -29.04
N ALA A 7 -32.63 -17.02 -29.80
CA ALA A 7 -31.19 -17.24 -29.72
C ALA A 7 -30.49 -16.05 -30.41
N VAL A 8 -29.78 -15.24 -29.63
CA VAL A 8 -28.92 -14.18 -30.14
C VAL A 8 -27.66 -14.85 -30.72
N VAL A 9 -27.59 -14.85 -32.05
CA VAL A 9 -26.42 -15.26 -32.83
C VAL A 9 -25.30 -14.25 -32.60
N TYR A 10 -24.28 -14.64 -31.84
CA TYR A 10 -23.02 -13.89 -31.82
C TYR A 10 -22.24 -14.23 -33.10
N ALA A 11 -22.24 -13.28 -34.04
CA ALA A 11 -21.37 -13.32 -35.21
C ALA A 11 -19.92 -13.04 -34.75
N LEU A 12 -19.18 -14.09 -34.40
CA LEU A 12 -17.75 -13.99 -34.14
C LEU A 12 -17.01 -13.89 -35.48
N ARG A 13 -16.54 -12.68 -35.77
CA ARG A 13 -15.63 -12.36 -36.88
C ARG A 13 -14.40 -13.25 -36.77
N HIS A 14 -14.32 -14.28 -37.61
CA HIS A 14 -13.11 -15.09 -37.72
C HIS A 14 -12.03 -14.25 -38.40
N THR A 15 -11.04 -13.80 -37.63
CA THR A 15 -9.76 -13.37 -38.18
C THR A 15 -9.13 -14.59 -38.84
N ARG A 16 -8.83 -14.46 -40.13
CA ARG A 16 -8.05 -15.42 -40.92
C ARG A 16 -6.70 -15.64 -40.24
N GLY A 17 -6.61 -16.70 -39.44
CA GLY A 17 -5.34 -17.29 -39.06
C GLY A 17 -4.79 -18.04 -40.26
N SER A 18 -3.76 -17.46 -40.89
CA SER A 18 -2.87 -18.12 -41.83
C SER A 18 -2.11 -19.23 -41.10
N GLY A 19 -2.68 -20.43 -41.07
CA GLY A 19 -1.98 -21.64 -40.66
C GLY A 19 -0.99 -22.03 -41.75
N GLN A 20 0.26 -21.60 -41.61
CA GLN A 20 1.40 -22.30 -42.22
C GLN A 20 1.51 -23.65 -41.51
N ARG A 21 1.04 -24.72 -42.16
CA ARG A 21 1.57 -26.06 -41.91
C ARG A 21 2.76 -26.24 -42.82
N SER A 22 3.93 -26.25 -42.19
CA SER A 22 5.15 -26.81 -42.75
C SER A 22 4.96 -28.30 -42.94
N GLU A 23 5.13 -28.67 -44.20
CA GLU A 23 5.51 -29.98 -44.69
C GLU A 23 6.63 -30.58 -43.84
N HIS A 24 6.40 -31.75 -43.27
CA HIS A 24 7.44 -32.75 -43.10
C HIS A 24 7.16 -33.86 -44.11
N LEU A 25 7.71 -33.69 -45.31
CA LEU A 25 8.18 -34.79 -46.12
C LEU A 25 9.66 -34.96 -45.78
N GLU A 26 9.95 -36.01 -45.01
CA GLU A 26 11.21 -36.72 -45.16
C GLU A 26 11.25 -37.26 -46.58
N GLY A 27 12.07 -36.61 -47.40
CA GLY A 27 12.68 -37.26 -48.54
C GLY A 27 13.89 -38.03 -48.06
N ASP A 28 13.82 -39.36 -48.11
CA ASP A 28 14.98 -40.14 -48.49
C ASP A 28 14.66 -40.85 -49.82
N ARG A 29 15.31 -40.30 -50.84
CA ARG A 29 15.86 -40.92 -52.05
C ARG A 29 14.96 -41.50 -53.14
N VAL A 30 15.13 -40.83 -54.29
CA VAL A 30 15.44 -41.40 -55.60
C VAL A 30 14.26 -42.05 -56.32
N SER A 31 13.71 -41.31 -57.29
CA SER A 31 13.85 -41.72 -58.69
C SER A 31 13.43 -40.57 -59.61
N GLU A 32 14.40 -40.17 -60.44
CA GLU A 32 14.19 -39.46 -61.68
C GLU A 32 13.09 -40.16 -62.51
N GLY A 33 12.17 -39.38 -63.08
CA GLY A 33 11.59 -39.78 -64.36
C GLY A 33 12.68 -39.72 -65.44
N PRO A 34 12.59 -40.47 -66.56
CA PRO A 34 11.41 -40.32 -67.40
C PRO A 34 11.02 -41.57 -68.21
N ARG A 35 9.76 -41.64 -68.65
CA ARG A 35 9.36 -41.83 -70.07
C ARG A 35 7.94 -42.36 -70.19
N GLY A 36 7.25 -41.79 -71.16
CA GLY A 36 6.40 -42.54 -72.08
C GLY A 36 5.06 -42.95 -71.51
N LEU A 37 4.04 -42.19 -71.88
CA LEU A 37 2.73 -42.76 -72.15
C LEU A 37 2.93 -43.92 -73.13
N GLY A 38 2.88 -45.14 -72.61
CA GLY A 38 3.08 -46.36 -73.39
C GLY A 38 2.45 -47.55 -72.68
N ALA A 39 1.29 -47.96 -73.21
CA ALA A 39 0.62 -49.24 -72.99
C ALA A 39 -0.04 -49.48 -71.62
N SER A 40 -1.28 -49.95 -71.72
CA SER A 40 -2.19 -50.50 -70.72
C SER A 40 -1.63 -51.66 -69.87
N GLY A 41 -0.61 -51.41 -69.04
CA GLY A 41 0.11 -52.46 -68.29
C GLY A 41 0.05 -52.39 -66.77
N ASP A 42 0.37 -51.25 -66.14
CA ASP A 42 0.64 -51.22 -64.68
C ASP A 42 -0.37 -50.41 -63.86
N ILE A 43 -1.65 -50.70 -64.07
CA ILE A 43 -2.72 -50.22 -63.18
C ILE A 43 -2.47 -50.69 -61.73
N ILE A 44 -1.90 -51.89 -61.57
CA ILE A 44 -1.61 -52.49 -60.27
C ILE A 44 -0.50 -51.72 -59.54
N GLY A 45 0.57 -51.34 -60.23
CA GLY A 45 1.66 -50.54 -59.64
C GLY A 45 1.18 -49.17 -59.18
N ALA A 46 0.46 -48.44 -60.06
CA ALA A 46 -0.10 -47.13 -59.72
C ALA A 46 -1.13 -47.19 -58.56
N LEU A 47 -1.92 -48.27 -58.49
CA LEU A 47 -2.85 -48.47 -57.38
C LEU A 47 -2.10 -48.77 -56.07
N SER A 48 -1.03 -49.57 -56.13
CA SER A 48 -0.19 -49.90 -54.97
C SER A 48 0.56 -48.69 -54.42
N ASP A 49 1.07 -47.82 -55.29
CA ASP A 49 1.69 -46.55 -54.90
C ASP A 49 0.68 -45.62 -54.22
N ARG A 50 -0.54 -45.54 -54.77
CA ARG A 50 -1.62 -44.73 -54.20
C ARG A 50 -2.13 -45.27 -52.87
N VAL A 51 -2.20 -46.60 -52.71
CA VAL A 51 -2.52 -47.24 -51.43
C VAL A 51 -1.42 -46.96 -50.40
N SER A 52 -0.15 -46.99 -50.81
CA SER A 52 0.98 -46.64 -49.94
C SER A 52 0.94 -45.17 -49.51
N GLU A 53 0.61 -44.26 -50.43
CA GLU A 53 0.44 -42.84 -50.13
C GLU A 53 -0.77 -42.60 -49.21
N LEU A 54 -1.91 -43.24 -49.46
CA LEU A 54 -3.09 -43.18 -48.59
C LEU A 54 -2.78 -43.72 -47.19
N THR A 55 -2.01 -44.80 -47.09
CA THR A 55 -1.60 -45.37 -45.80
C THR A 55 -0.72 -44.38 -45.02
N LYS A 56 0.23 -43.73 -45.68
CA LYS A 56 1.05 -42.66 -45.08
C LYS A 56 0.19 -41.47 -44.63
N ARG A 57 -0.78 -41.05 -45.46
CA ARG A 57 -1.71 -39.96 -45.12
C ARG A 57 -2.62 -40.31 -43.93
N VAL A 58 -3.11 -41.55 -43.87
CA VAL A 58 -3.90 -42.03 -42.72
C VAL A 58 -3.05 -42.00 -41.44
N GLY A 59 -1.81 -42.50 -41.48
CA GLY A 59 -0.91 -42.43 -40.33
C GLY A 59 -0.60 -40.98 -39.89
N SER A 60 -0.42 -40.05 -40.84
CA SER A 60 -0.26 -38.62 -40.54
C SER A 60 -1.51 -38.05 -39.87
N LEU A 61 -2.70 -38.32 -40.42
CA LEU A 61 -3.97 -37.82 -39.86
C LEU A 61 -4.26 -38.42 -38.49
N GLU A 62 -3.93 -39.68 -38.25
CA GLU A 62 -4.04 -40.32 -36.92
C GLU A 62 -3.12 -39.63 -35.91
N SER A 63 -1.87 -39.35 -36.28
CA SER A 63 -0.93 -38.63 -35.40
C SER A 63 -1.40 -37.21 -35.09
N GLU A 64 -1.99 -36.51 -36.06
CA GLU A 64 -2.56 -35.17 -35.89
C GLU A 64 -3.82 -35.18 -35.04
N LEU A 65 -4.68 -36.19 -35.21
CA LEU A 65 -5.87 -36.41 -34.39
C LEU A 65 -5.47 -36.66 -32.94
N ASP A 66 -4.45 -37.47 -32.71
CA ASP A 66 -3.95 -37.74 -31.36
C ASP A 66 -3.27 -36.51 -30.74
N ALA A 67 -2.54 -35.72 -31.52
CA ALA A 67 -2.02 -34.42 -31.07
C ALA A 67 -3.14 -33.43 -30.75
N ALA A 68 -4.21 -33.40 -31.54
CA ALA A 68 -5.38 -32.56 -31.29
C ALA A 68 -6.13 -33.01 -30.03
N ARG A 69 -6.33 -34.31 -29.83
CA ARG A 69 -6.92 -34.89 -28.62
C ARG A 69 -6.12 -34.55 -27.37
N LYS A 70 -4.79 -34.66 -27.41
CA LYS A 70 -3.91 -34.25 -26.32
C LYS A 70 -4.07 -32.76 -25.98
N ARG A 71 -4.16 -31.89 -27.00
CA ARG A 71 -4.42 -30.46 -26.77
C ARG A 71 -5.78 -30.21 -26.11
N VAL A 72 -6.83 -30.89 -26.59
CA VAL A 72 -8.17 -30.77 -25.99
C VAL A 72 -8.16 -31.23 -24.53
N ALA A 73 -7.50 -32.34 -24.20
CA ALA A 73 -7.37 -32.80 -22.83
C ALA A 73 -6.71 -31.76 -21.91
N VAL A 74 -5.63 -31.11 -22.38
CA VAL A 74 -4.97 -30.03 -21.63
C VAL A 74 -5.92 -28.84 -21.39
N TYR A 75 -6.73 -28.48 -22.38
CA TYR A 75 -7.72 -27.41 -22.19
C TYR A 75 -8.85 -27.83 -21.24
N GLU A 76 -9.29 -29.08 -21.28
CA GLU A 76 -10.31 -29.59 -20.35
C GLU A 76 -9.80 -29.62 -18.91
N GLU A 77 -8.53 -30.00 -18.70
CA GLU A 77 -7.85 -29.93 -17.40
C GLU A 77 -7.72 -28.47 -16.92
N PHE A 78 -7.31 -27.56 -17.81
CA PHE A 78 -7.22 -26.14 -17.49
C PHE A 78 -8.59 -25.56 -17.12
N ASP A 79 -9.65 -25.87 -17.87
CA ASP A 79 -11.00 -25.43 -17.56
C ASP A 79 -11.50 -26.00 -16.23
N ALA A 80 -11.13 -27.23 -15.88
CA ALA A 80 -11.46 -27.82 -14.59
C ALA A 80 -10.76 -27.07 -13.45
N THR A 81 -9.48 -26.72 -13.60
CA THR A 81 -8.75 -25.93 -12.59
C THR A 81 -9.33 -24.51 -12.44
N VAL A 82 -9.69 -23.85 -13.54
CA VAL A 82 -10.34 -22.53 -13.52
C VAL A 82 -11.71 -22.60 -12.81
N ARG A 83 -12.51 -23.64 -13.09
CA ARG A 83 -13.81 -23.83 -12.40
C ARG A 83 -13.64 -24.07 -10.91
N ASP A 84 -12.66 -24.88 -10.51
CA ASP A 84 -12.40 -25.15 -9.09
C ASP A 84 -11.93 -23.90 -8.36
N ALA A 85 -10.98 -23.16 -8.96
CA ALA A 85 -10.50 -21.87 -8.43
C ALA A 85 -11.65 -20.84 -8.30
N LEU A 86 -12.52 -20.74 -9.31
CA LEU A 86 -13.69 -19.86 -9.25
C LEU A 86 -14.66 -20.28 -8.14
N SER A 87 -14.89 -21.59 -7.98
CA SER A 87 -15.75 -22.10 -6.91
C SER A 87 -15.16 -21.84 -5.51
N GLY A 88 -13.83 -21.97 -5.36
CA GLY A 88 -13.11 -21.65 -4.14
C GLY A 88 -13.17 -20.16 -3.81
N ALA A 89 -12.97 -19.29 -4.80
CA ALA A 89 -13.08 -17.85 -4.63
C ALA A 89 -14.50 -17.42 -4.22
N LEU A 90 -15.54 -18.02 -4.83
CA LEU A 90 -16.93 -17.75 -4.45
C LEU A 90 -17.24 -18.21 -3.02
N ARG A 91 -16.78 -19.40 -2.60
CA ARG A 91 -16.93 -19.87 -1.21
C ARG A 91 -16.24 -18.94 -0.22
N ALA A 92 -14.99 -18.56 -0.49
CA ALA A 92 -14.24 -17.64 0.35
C ALA A 92 -14.92 -16.27 0.47
N ALA A 93 -15.44 -15.73 -0.65
CA ALA A 93 -16.21 -14.49 -0.64
C ALA A 93 -17.49 -14.60 0.22
N HIS A 94 -18.21 -15.71 0.12
CA HIS A 94 -19.37 -15.97 0.98
C HIS A 94 -19.00 -16.09 2.46
N GLU A 95 -17.87 -16.72 2.80
CA GLU A 95 -17.40 -16.82 4.17
C GLU A 95 -16.98 -15.47 4.76
N ILE A 96 -16.30 -14.63 3.96
CA ILE A 96 -15.95 -13.26 4.36
C ILE A 96 -17.21 -12.46 4.61
N ARG A 97 -18.19 -12.55 3.71
CA ARG A 97 -19.48 -11.89 3.86
C ARG A 97 -20.21 -12.34 5.13
N ALA A 98 -20.31 -13.64 5.37
CA ALA A 98 -20.97 -14.18 6.56
C ALA A 98 -20.27 -13.72 7.85
N ARG A 99 -18.92 -13.70 7.87
CA ARG A 99 -18.15 -13.18 9.00
C ARG A 99 -18.40 -11.69 9.23
N ALA A 100 -18.43 -10.89 8.17
CA ALA A 100 -18.71 -9.46 8.26
C ALA A 100 -20.14 -9.18 8.74
N GLU A 101 -21.13 -9.93 8.25
CA GLU A 101 -22.53 -9.82 8.70
C GLU A 101 -22.65 -10.18 10.19
N ASN A 102 -22.02 -11.25 10.65
CA ASN A 102 -22.02 -11.64 12.06
C ASN A 102 -21.31 -10.59 12.94
N ALA A 103 -20.15 -10.08 12.51
CA ALA A 103 -19.44 -9.03 13.23
C ALA A 103 -20.26 -7.74 13.32
N ALA A 104 -20.92 -7.34 12.23
CA ALA A 104 -21.81 -6.19 12.22
C ALA A 104 -23.02 -6.38 13.16
N GLN A 105 -23.61 -7.57 13.19
CA GLN A 105 -24.69 -7.91 14.13
C GLN A 105 -24.24 -7.81 15.58
N GLN A 106 -23.04 -8.32 15.90
CA GLN A 106 -22.46 -8.23 17.24
C GLN A 106 -22.21 -6.77 17.66
N ILE A 107 -21.66 -5.94 16.78
CA ILE A 107 -21.45 -4.52 17.06
C ILE A 107 -22.78 -3.80 17.29
N LEU A 108 -23.81 -4.11 16.50
CA LEU A 108 -25.14 -3.53 16.69
C LEU A 108 -25.78 -3.97 18.01
N GLU A 109 -25.60 -5.23 18.41
CA GLU A 109 -26.09 -5.74 19.68
C GLU A 109 -25.37 -5.10 20.86
N GLN A 110 -24.03 -5.01 20.81
CA GLN A 110 -23.22 -4.30 21.80
C GLN A 110 -23.64 -2.84 21.92
N ALA A 111 -23.78 -2.11 20.81
CA ALA A 111 -24.21 -0.71 20.82
C ALA A 111 -25.63 -0.54 21.39
N ARG A 112 -26.54 -1.51 21.15
CA ARG A 112 -27.88 -1.49 21.75
C ARG A 112 -27.82 -1.69 23.26
N ASP A 113 -26.99 -2.59 23.74
CA ASP A 113 -26.87 -2.89 25.16
C ASP A 113 -26.13 -1.78 25.90
N GLU A 114 -25.06 -1.21 25.33
CA GLU A 114 -24.40 0.00 25.83
C GLU A 114 -25.40 1.15 25.92
N ARG A 115 -26.21 1.37 24.87
CA ARG A 115 -27.26 2.40 24.90
C ARG A 115 -28.27 2.16 26.02
N LYS A 116 -28.72 0.92 26.25
CA LYS A 116 -29.61 0.59 27.36
C LYS A 116 -28.94 0.87 28.70
N MET A 117 -27.67 0.53 28.86
CA MET A 117 -26.90 0.79 30.08
C MET A 117 -26.74 2.29 30.33
N LEU A 118 -26.42 3.07 29.30
CA LEU A 118 -26.33 4.53 29.40
C LEU A 118 -27.68 5.17 29.73
N ILE A 119 -28.79 4.65 29.19
CA ILE A 119 -30.13 5.13 29.54
C ILE A 119 -30.42 4.88 31.02
N LYS A 120 -30.13 3.68 31.53
CA LYS A 120 -30.28 3.37 32.95
C LYS A 120 -29.42 4.25 33.84
N GLU A 121 -28.19 4.54 33.43
CA GLU A 121 -27.30 5.44 34.17
C GLU A 121 -27.81 6.88 34.15
N ILE A 122 -28.35 7.35 33.02
CA ILE A 122 -28.99 8.67 32.93
C ILE A 122 -30.22 8.73 33.85
N GLU A 123 -31.02 7.68 33.91
CA GLU A 123 -32.17 7.59 34.83
C GLU A 123 -31.71 7.64 36.29
N ARG A 124 -30.70 6.86 36.65
CA ARG A 124 -30.08 6.89 37.98
C ARG A 124 -29.57 8.29 38.35
N LEU A 125 -28.81 8.94 37.47
CA LEU A 125 -28.28 10.29 37.70
C LEU A 125 -29.41 11.33 37.83
N ARG A 126 -30.53 11.13 37.13
CA ARG A 126 -31.73 11.99 37.29
C ARG A 126 -32.36 11.80 38.66
N GLU A 127 -32.51 10.56 39.12
CA GLU A 127 -33.03 10.25 40.46
C GLU A 127 -32.12 10.85 41.55
N GLU A 128 -30.80 10.70 41.42
CA GLU A 128 -29.82 11.28 42.35
C GLU A 128 -29.91 12.82 42.37
N ARG A 129 -30.00 13.45 41.19
CA ARG A 129 -30.20 14.90 41.09
C ARG A 129 -31.51 15.32 41.76
N ASP A 130 -32.61 14.62 41.51
CA ASP A 130 -33.92 14.98 42.07
C ASP A 130 -33.92 14.81 43.59
N GLY A 131 -33.27 13.77 44.11
CA GLY A 131 -33.01 13.60 45.55
C GLY A 131 -32.20 14.75 46.15
N LEU A 132 -31.10 15.17 45.51
CA LEU A 132 -30.32 16.32 45.95
C LEU A 132 -31.12 17.63 45.92
N VAL A 133 -31.98 17.81 44.92
CA VAL A 133 -32.87 18.99 44.84
C VAL A 133 -33.86 18.99 46.01
N ASP A 134 -34.43 17.83 46.35
CA ASP A 134 -35.32 17.68 47.50
C ASP A 134 -34.61 17.91 48.84
N GLU A 135 -33.37 17.43 48.99
CA GLU A 135 -32.53 17.71 50.15
C GLU A 135 -32.23 19.21 50.30
N ILE A 136 -31.86 19.88 49.20
CA ILE A 136 -31.64 21.34 49.19
C ILE A 136 -32.93 22.08 49.56
N ALA A 137 -34.08 21.66 49.03
CA ALA A 137 -35.37 22.25 49.36
C ALA A 137 -35.77 22.01 50.82
N SER A 138 -35.47 20.84 51.37
CA SER A 138 -35.64 20.51 52.79
C SER A 138 -34.75 21.36 53.69
N ASN A 139 -33.46 21.48 53.36
CA ASN A 139 -32.49 22.31 54.09
C ASN A 139 -32.84 23.80 54.04
N ARG A 140 -33.39 24.30 52.92
CA ARG A 140 -33.90 25.68 52.85
C ARG A 140 -35.14 25.86 53.73
N ARG A 141 -36.04 24.89 53.79
CA ARG A 141 -37.24 24.93 54.66
C ARG A 141 -36.87 24.81 56.15
N SER A 142 -35.91 23.95 56.50
CA SER A 142 -35.42 23.80 57.89
C SER A 142 -34.59 25.01 58.33
N GLY A 143 -33.77 25.58 57.43
CA GLY A 143 -33.02 26.82 57.66
C GLY A 143 -33.93 28.03 57.90
N PHE A 144 -35.10 28.07 57.26
CA PHE A 144 -36.14 29.06 57.56
C PHE A 144 -36.80 28.85 58.93
N SER A 145 -36.85 27.61 59.42
CA SER A 145 -37.39 27.28 60.75
C SER A 145 -36.41 27.58 61.88
N ALA A 146 -35.10 27.52 61.63
CA ALA A 146 -34.06 27.93 62.58
C ALA A 146 -33.98 29.46 62.76
N LEU A 147 -34.40 30.22 61.75
CA LEU A 147 -34.49 31.69 61.81
C LEU A 147 -35.77 32.21 62.50
N ARG A 148 -36.75 31.33 62.77
CA ARG A 148 -37.94 31.64 63.58
C ARG A 148 -37.78 31.01 64.96
N GLY A 149 -36.94 31.65 65.78
CA GLY A 149 -36.66 31.20 67.15
C GLY A 149 -37.92 31.03 68.01
N PRO A 150 -37.88 30.17 69.04
CA PRO A 150 -39.01 29.98 69.95
C PRO A 150 -39.27 31.27 70.73
N ARG A 151 -40.51 31.74 70.63
CA ARG A 151 -41.07 32.83 71.44
C ARG A 151 -41.11 32.36 72.89
N ARG A 152 -40.10 32.72 73.69
CA ARG A 152 -40.09 32.50 75.14
C ARG A 152 -40.98 33.55 75.80
N GLU A 153 -42.14 33.11 76.24
CA GLU A 153 -43.02 33.83 77.15
C GLU A 153 -42.40 33.91 78.55
N SER A 154 -42.79 34.97 79.23
CA SER A 154 -42.41 35.45 80.56
C SER A 154 -42.46 34.43 81.69
N ALA A 155 -41.48 34.47 82.60
CA ALA A 155 -41.66 34.09 84.00
C ALA A 155 -40.65 34.82 84.92
N ALA A 156 -41.24 35.65 85.79
CA ALA A 156 -40.91 36.07 87.15
C ALA A 156 -39.46 36.08 87.70
N ALA A 157 -39.16 37.20 88.36
CA ALA A 157 -38.04 37.46 89.27
C ALA A 157 -38.10 36.63 90.58
N PRO A 158 -37.00 36.62 91.35
CA PRO A 158 -37.14 36.74 92.80
C PRO A 158 -36.18 37.76 93.45
N GLU A 159 -36.67 38.33 94.55
CA GLU A 159 -36.06 39.34 95.42
C GLU A 159 -35.02 38.78 96.40
N LYS A 160 -34.30 39.69 97.07
CA LYS A 160 -33.15 39.49 97.98
C LYS A 160 -33.50 39.02 99.41
N ALA A 161 -32.68 38.07 99.91
CA ALA A 161 -32.12 37.82 101.27
C ALA A 161 -33.05 37.52 102.47
N PRO A 162 -32.61 36.68 103.45
CA PRO A 162 -31.64 37.09 104.48
C PRO A 162 -30.59 36.03 104.91
N GLU A 163 -29.57 36.54 105.61
CA GLU A 163 -28.36 35.87 106.08
C GLU A 163 -28.61 34.87 107.22
N GLU A 164 -28.67 33.57 106.94
CA GLU A 164 -28.36 32.50 107.93
C GLU A 164 -27.54 31.32 107.34
N THR A 165 -27.11 31.41 106.07
CA THR A 165 -26.60 30.25 105.34
C THR A 165 -25.13 30.42 104.93
N THR A 166 -24.16 30.27 105.83
CA THR A 166 -22.73 30.18 105.43
C THR A 166 -22.13 28.79 105.66
N ALA A 167 -22.75 27.98 106.53
CA ALA A 167 -22.39 26.58 106.72
C ALA A 167 -23.26 25.65 105.85
N GLU A 168 -24.57 25.86 105.81
CA GLU A 168 -25.49 25.07 104.97
C GLU A 168 -25.34 25.38 103.48
N SER A 169 -25.05 26.64 103.11
CA SER A 169 -24.70 26.99 101.73
C SER A 169 -23.36 26.40 101.29
N ARG A 170 -22.38 26.25 102.20
CA ARG A 170 -21.13 25.52 101.90
C ARG A 170 -21.37 24.03 101.74
N ALA A 171 -22.27 23.43 102.52
CA ALA A 171 -22.63 22.02 102.37
C ALA A 171 -23.39 21.79 101.05
N LEU A 172 -24.38 22.62 100.73
CA LEU A 172 -25.11 22.60 99.45
C LEU A 172 -24.20 22.92 98.25
N ALA A 173 -23.27 23.86 98.39
CA ALA A 173 -22.27 24.15 97.36
C ALA A 173 -21.27 22.99 97.21
N ALA A 174 -20.88 22.31 98.29
CA ALA A 174 -20.03 21.13 98.22
C ALA A 174 -20.74 19.93 97.58
N ASP A 175 -22.03 19.73 97.84
CA ASP A 175 -22.84 18.71 97.18
C ASP A 175 -23.12 19.04 95.71
N ALA A 176 -23.36 20.32 95.38
CA ALA A 176 -23.48 20.78 94.00
C ALA A 176 -22.17 20.61 93.23
N LEU A 177 -21.02 20.95 93.83
CA LEU A 177 -19.71 20.75 93.23
C LEU A 177 -19.39 19.26 93.05
N ARG A 178 -19.79 18.39 94.00
CA ARG A 178 -19.68 16.94 93.82
C ARG A 178 -20.52 16.45 92.65
N GLY A 179 -21.75 16.93 92.50
CA GLY A 179 -22.63 16.62 91.36
C GLY A 179 -22.03 17.04 90.01
N VAL A 180 -21.53 18.27 89.92
CA VAL A 180 -20.86 18.78 88.71
C VAL A 180 -19.58 18.00 88.41
N PHE A 181 -18.82 17.60 89.44
CA PHE A 181 -17.61 16.79 89.25
C PHE A 181 -17.94 15.38 88.76
N THR A 182 -19.04 14.77 89.24
CA THR A 182 -19.50 13.47 88.74
C THR A 182 -19.99 13.55 87.31
N GLU A 183 -20.73 14.60 86.94
CA GLU A 183 -21.17 14.82 85.56
C GLU A 183 -19.98 15.08 84.64
N LEU A 184 -18.99 15.87 85.07
CA LEU A 184 -17.77 16.11 84.29
C LEU A 184 -16.95 14.83 84.09
N LEU A 185 -16.85 13.98 85.11
CA LEU A 185 -16.17 12.68 84.99
C LEU A 185 -16.94 11.70 84.09
N GLU A 186 -18.27 11.74 84.12
CA GLU A 186 -19.12 10.97 83.19
C GLU A 186 -18.99 11.46 81.75
N ASP A 187 -18.95 12.78 81.53
CA ASP A 187 -18.74 13.38 80.21
C ASP A 187 -17.33 13.10 79.68
N ILE A 188 -16.29 13.19 80.50
CA ILE A 188 -14.93 12.78 80.12
C ILE A 188 -14.90 11.29 79.74
N ARG A 189 -15.63 10.44 80.48
CA ARG A 189 -15.71 9.00 80.17
C ARG A 189 -16.50 8.74 78.87
N ARG A 190 -17.58 9.48 78.61
CA ARG A 190 -18.33 9.43 77.34
C ARG A 190 -17.48 9.92 76.17
N GLN A 191 -16.78 11.04 76.32
CA GLN A 191 -15.85 11.55 75.32
C GLN A 191 -14.73 10.55 75.04
N ALA A 192 -14.11 9.96 76.06
CA ALA A 192 -13.12 8.90 75.88
C ALA A 192 -13.70 7.66 75.15
N GLY A 193 -14.96 7.31 75.41
CA GLY A 193 -15.70 6.28 74.67
C GLY A 193 -15.84 6.61 73.19
N THR A 194 -16.30 7.82 72.85
CA THR A 194 -16.46 8.26 71.45
C THR A 194 -15.13 8.33 70.70
N VAL A 195 -14.05 8.75 71.36
CA VAL A 195 -12.70 8.76 70.77
C VAL A 195 -12.20 7.33 70.54
N ALA A 196 -12.47 6.40 71.46
CA ALA A 196 -12.12 5.00 71.29
C ALA A 196 -12.92 4.31 70.17
N ASP A 197 -14.20 4.65 70.01
CA ASP A 197 -15.05 4.13 68.94
C ASP A 197 -14.62 4.70 67.58
N ALA A 198 -14.35 6.01 67.49
CA ALA A 198 -13.79 6.64 66.30
C ALA A 198 -12.42 6.05 65.91
N ALA A 199 -11.57 5.70 66.89
CA ALA A 199 -10.31 5.02 66.62
C ALA A 199 -10.50 3.58 66.12
N ARG A 200 -11.53 2.85 66.58
CA ARG A 200 -11.86 1.51 66.06
C ARG A 200 -12.42 1.59 64.64
N GLU A 201 -13.27 2.57 64.35
CA GLU A 201 -13.78 2.83 62.99
C GLU A 201 -12.67 3.22 62.03
N ALA A 202 -11.75 4.10 62.44
CA ALA A 202 -10.57 4.45 61.64
C ALA A 202 -9.68 3.23 61.35
N ASN A 203 -9.49 2.34 62.33
CA ASN A 203 -8.73 1.10 62.14
C ASN A 203 -9.45 0.10 61.23
N ALA A 204 -10.78 0.00 61.32
CA ALA A 204 -11.58 -0.84 60.42
C ALA A 204 -11.55 -0.32 58.98
N ALA A 205 -11.67 1.01 58.79
CA ALA A 205 -11.53 1.66 57.49
C ALA A 205 -10.12 1.47 56.90
N ALA A 206 -9.07 1.55 57.74
CA ALA A 206 -7.71 1.27 57.31
C ALA A 206 -7.50 -0.20 56.89
N ALA A 207 -8.15 -1.15 57.56
CA ALA A 207 -8.12 -2.57 57.18
C ALA A 207 -8.85 -2.80 55.83
N GLN A 208 -10.00 -2.17 55.63
CA GLN A 208 -10.73 -2.22 54.35
C GLN A 208 -9.95 -1.57 53.20
N ALA A 209 -9.23 -0.48 53.46
CA ALA A 209 -8.36 0.15 52.47
C ALA A 209 -7.21 -0.78 52.05
N LYS A 210 -6.64 -1.55 52.99
CA LYS A 210 -5.59 -2.54 52.68
C LYS A 210 -6.13 -3.70 51.84
N THR A 211 -7.29 -4.25 52.19
CA THR A 211 -7.88 -5.34 51.38
C THR A 211 -8.28 -4.86 49.99
N ALA A 212 -8.81 -3.64 49.86
CA ALA A 212 -9.07 -3.03 48.55
C ALA A 212 -7.78 -2.84 47.74
N GLN A 213 -6.68 -2.44 48.38
CA GLN A 213 -5.38 -2.30 47.71
C GLN A 213 -4.80 -3.65 47.27
N GLU A 214 -4.95 -4.71 48.08
CA GLU A 214 -4.54 -6.06 47.73
C GLU A 214 -5.37 -6.60 46.54
N GLN A 215 -6.68 -6.40 46.55
CA GLN A 215 -7.55 -6.76 45.42
C GLN A 215 -7.19 -6.00 44.14
N ALA A 216 -6.88 -4.70 44.26
CA ALA A 216 -6.42 -3.91 43.12
C ALA A 216 -5.08 -4.42 42.55
N ARG A 217 -4.17 -4.91 43.40
CA ARG A 217 -2.91 -5.54 42.94
C ARG A 217 -3.15 -6.86 42.23
N VAL A 218 -3.99 -7.73 42.80
CA VAL A 218 -4.35 -9.01 42.17
C VAL A 218 -4.99 -8.77 40.79
N ALA A 219 -5.93 -7.83 40.69
CA ALA A 219 -6.55 -7.48 39.41
C ALA A 219 -5.54 -6.93 38.38
N GLN A 220 -4.52 -6.18 38.81
CA GLN A 220 -3.46 -5.69 37.93
C GLN A 220 -2.54 -6.83 37.45
N ASP A 221 -2.20 -7.77 38.32
CA ASP A 221 -1.36 -8.91 37.97
C ASP A 221 -2.09 -9.87 37.01
N GLU A 222 -3.39 -10.10 37.22
CA GLU A 222 -4.25 -10.84 36.29
C GLU A 222 -4.32 -10.15 34.92
N ALA A 223 -4.53 -8.83 34.89
CA ALA A 223 -4.55 -8.07 33.63
C ALA A 223 -3.20 -8.12 32.89
N ARG A 224 -2.07 -8.10 33.61
CA ARG A 224 -0.75 -8.28 33.01
C ARG A 224 -0.56 -9.68 32.42
N SER A 225 -0.96 -10.72 33.14
CA SER A 225 -0.86 -12.11 32.65
C SER A 225 -1.70 -12.31 31.38
N ALA A 226 -2.92 -11.76 31.32
CA ALA A 226 -3.77 -11.82 30.15
C ALA A 226 -3.18 -11.07 28.94
N GLN A 227 -2.50 -9.94 29.18
CA GLN A 227 -1.79 -9.20 28.12
C GLN A 227 -0.59 -9.98 27.59
N GLU A 228 0.17 -10.64 28.46
CA GLU A 228 1.30 -11.49 28.05
C GLU A 228 0.83 -12.70 27.25
N GLU A 229 -0.26 -13.35 27.64
CA GLU A 229 -0.86 -14.46 26.89
C GLU A 229 -1.39 -13.99 25.52
N ALA A 230 -2.08 -12.84 25.47
CA ALA A 230 -2.53 -12.26 24.21
C ALA A 230 -1.35 -11.91 23.28
N ARG A 231 -0.25 -11.38 23.84
CA ARG A 231 0.97 -11.10 23.08
C ARG A 231 1.61 -12.39 22.55
N ARG A 232 1.71 -13.44 23.36
CA ARG A 232 2.21 -14.76 22.92
C ARG A 232 1.33 -15.38 21.84
N ALA A 233 0.02 -15.22 21.91
CA ALA A 233 -0.90 -15.68 20.87
C ALA A 233 -0.70 -14.92 19.56
N LEU A 234 -0.52 -13.60 19.60
CA LEU A 234 -0.20 -12.79 18.42
C LEU A 234 1.16 -13.13 17.81
N GLU A 235 2.18 -13.35 18.65
CA GLU A 235 3.51 -13.78 18.20
C GLU A 235 3.44 -15.17 17.55
N ALA A 236 2.67 -16.10 18.11
CA ALA A 236 2.44 -17.43 17.50
C ALA A 236 1.68 -17.34 16.17
N GLN A 237 0.69 -16.45 16.04
CA GLN A 237 0.00 -16.21 14.77
C GLN A 237 0.94 -15.63 13.71
N ARG A 238 1.77 -14.65 14.08
CA ARG A 238 2.78 -14.08 13.18
C ARG A 238 3.81 -15.11 12.72
N ALA A 239 4.24 -16.01 13.61
CA ALA A 239 5.13 -17.11 13.25
C ALA A 239 4.48 -18.05 12.23
N ALA A 240 3.22 -18.45 12.46
CA ALA A 240 2.48 -19.32 11.53
C ALA A 240 2.21 -18.63 10.18
N GLU A 241 1.96 -17.32 10.18
CA GLU A 241 1.83 -16.53 8.94
C GLU A 241 3.16 -16.42 8.20
N ALA A 242 4.28 -16.24 8.91
CA ALA A 242 5.61 -16.22 8.32
C ALA A 242 5.98 -17.58 7.69
N GLU A 243 5.61 -18.70 8.33
CA GLU A 243 5.79 -20.04 7.74
C GLU A 243 4.97 -20.22 6.46
N ARG A 244 3.68 -19.84 6.47
CA ARG A 244 2.84 -19.89 5.27
C ARG A 244 3.36 -19.00 4.14
N ALA A 245 3.88 -17.81 4.47
CA ALA A 245 4.49 -16.91 3.51
C ALA A 245 5.78 -17.50 2.92
N ALA A 246 6.62 -18.14 3.74
CA ALA A 246 7.82 -18.82 3.27
C ALA A 246 7.50 -20.02 2.36
N GLU A 247 6.46 -20.79 2.68
CA GLU A 247 5.98 -21.88 1.82
C GLU A 247 5.44 -21.35 0.49
N ALA A 248 4.63 -20.28 0.51
CA ALA A 248 4.14 -19.64 -0.70
C ALA A 248 5.27 -19.09 -1.58
N ALA A 249 6.32 -18.51 -0.97
CA ALA A 249 7.50 -18.05 -1.69
C ALA A 249 8.26 -19.19 -2.38
N ARG A 250 8.42 -20.34 -1.71
CA ARG A 250 9.06 -21.54 -2.29
C ARG A 250 8.26 -22.09 -3.47
N VAL A 251 6.94 -22.11 -3.37
CA VAL A 251 6.07 -22.56 -4.48
C VAL A 251 6.16 -21.59 -5.67
N ALA A 252 6.18 -20.28 -5.42
CA ALA A 252 6.35 -19.28 -6.48
C ALA A 252 7.71 -19.39 -7.17
N GLU A 253 8.79 -19.63 -6.42
CA GLU A 253 10.12 -19.84 -6.98
C GLU A 253 10.19 -21.12 -7.82
N GLN A 254 9.56 -22.21 -7.36
CA GLN A 254 9.46 -23.45 -8.13
C GLN A 254 8.68 -23.24 -9.44
N ALA A 255 7.58 -22.48 -9.40
CA ALA A 255 6.82 -22.14 -10.61
C ALA A 255 7.66 -21.30 -11.60
N GLN A 256 8.43 -20.32 -11.10
CA GLN A 256 9.32 -19.52 -11.95
C GLN A 256 10.39 -20.39 -12.62
N ARG A 257 11.07 -21.26 -11.86
CA ARG A 257 12.05 -22.19 -12.42
C ARG A 257 11.45 -23.10 -13.49
N ALA A 258 10.26 -23.64 -13.25
CA ALA A 258 9.55 -24.45 -14.25
C ALA A 258 9.23 -23.66 -15.53
N THR A 259 8.83 -22.38 -15.41
CA THR A 259 8.58 -21.53 -16.59
C THR A 259 9.86 -21.19 -17.35
N GLU A 260 10.98 -20.96 -16.66
CA GLU A 260 12.27 -20.70 -17.29
C GLU A 260 12.82 -21.94 -18.01
N GLU A 261 12.68 -23.12 -17.40
CA GLU A 261 13.06 -24.39 -18.02
C GLU A 261 12.21 -24.68 -19.27
N ALA A 262 10.90 -24.42 -19.21
CA ALA A 262 10.02 -24.55 -20.36
C ALA A 262 10.38 -23.56 -21.49
N ALA A 263 10.77 -22.33 -21.15
CA ALA A 263 11.23 -21.33 -22.12
C ALA A 263 12.55 -21.75 -22.79
N ARG A 264 13.52 -22.24 -22.01
CA ARG A 264 14.79 -22.76 -22.55
C ARG A 264 14.56 -23.95 -23.48
N ALA A 265 13.69 -24.88 -23.11
CA ALA A 265 13.32 -26.01 -23.97
C ALA A 265 12.65 -25.56 -25.28
N ALA A 266 11.82 -24.52 -25.25
CA ALA A 266 11.20 -23.95 -26.46
C ALA A 266 12.23 -23.28 -27.37
N ASP A 267 13.21 -22.57 -26.81
CA ASP A 267 14.28 -21.93 -27.59
C ASP A 267 15.25 -22.96 -28.20
N GLU A 268 15.57 -24.04 -27.49
CA GLU A 268 16.32 -25.17 -28.05
C GLU A 268 15.56 -25.84 -29.20
N ALA A 269 14.25 -26.07 -29.05
CA ALA A 269 13.41 -26.61 -30.12
C ALA A 269 13.37 -25.68 -31.36
N ARG A 270 13.34 -24.36 -31.16
CA ARG A 270 13.42 -23.37 -32.25
C ARG A 270 14.75 -23.43 -32.98
N LYS A 271 15.87 -23.50 -32.24
CA LYS A 271 17.21 -23.62 -32.84
C LYS A 271 17.36 -24.90 -33.65
N LEU A 272 16.82 -26.03 -33.16
CA LEU A 272 16.81 -27.29 -33.91
C LEU A 272 15.96 -27.19 -35.17
N ALA A 273 14.78 -26.57 -35.10
CA ALA A 273 13.93 -26.36 -36.27
C ALA A 273 14.58 -25.43 -37.31
N GLU A 274 15.29 -24.39 -36.87
CA GLU A 274 16.03 -23.48 -37.75
C GLU A 274 17.21 -24.19 -38.42
N ALA A 275 17.99 -24.98 -37.67
CA ALA A 275 19.06 -25.81 -38.22
C ALA A 275 18.54 -26.81 -39.28
N GLN A 276 17.37 -27.42 -39.04
CA GLN A 276 16.72 -28.30 -40.03
C GLN A 276 16.30 -27.54 -41.30
N ARG A 277 15.77 -26.32 -41.17
CA ARG A 277 15.42 -25.48 -42.34
C ARG A 277 16.65 -25.11 -43.16
N LEU A 278 17.76 -24.74 -42.51
CA LEU A 278 19.00 -24.42 -43.19
C LEU A 278 19.57 -25.65 -43.92
N ALA A 279 19.54 -26.83 -43.29
CA ALA A 279 19.96 -28.08 -43.94
C ALA A 279 19.07 -28.43 -45.15
N HIS A 280 17.76 -28.21 -45.05
CA HIS A 280 16.84 -28.42 -46.16
C HIS A 280 17.12 -27.47 -47.33
N GLN A 281 17.33 -26.18 -47.06
CA GLN A 281 17.69 -25.18 -48.08
C GLN A 281 19.01 -25.52 -48.78
N GLN A 282 20.01 -25.99 -48.04
CA GLN A 282 21.28 -26.45 -48.63
C GLN A 282 21.05 -27.66 -49.55
N ALA A 283 20.27 -28.66 -49.11
CA ALA A 283 19.96 -29.84 -49.91
C ALA A 283 19.16 -29.52 -51.18
N GLU A 284 18.29 -28.51 -51.15
CA GLU A 284 17.59 -28.02 -52.35
C GLU A 284 18.51 -27.24 -53.29
N ALA A 285 19.41 -26.41 -52.76
CA ALA A 285 20.41 -25.72 -53.54
C ALA A 285 21.33 -26.71 -54.27
N ASP A 286 21.82 -27.74 -53.58
CA ASP A 286 22.65 -28.79 -54.16
C ASP A 286 21.90 -29.58 -55.25
N ARG A 287 20.63 -29.96 -54.99
CA ARG A 287 19.77 -30.60 -56.00
C ARG A 287 19.55 -29.74 -57.24
N SER A 288 19.46 -28.42 -57.09
CA SER A 288 19.31 -27.50 -58.22
C SER A 288 20.57 -27.42 -59.08
N VAL A 289 21.75 -27.46 -58.46
CA VAL A 289 23.04 -27.49 -59.15
C VAL A 289 23.24 -28.83 -59.88
N GLU A 290 22.88 -29.94 -59.24
CA GLU A 290 22.91 -31.27 -59.89
C GLU A 290 21.95 -31.35 -61.08
N ALA A 291 20.74 -30.81 -60.95
CA ALA A 291 19.78 -30.75 -62.05
C ALA A 291 20.29 -29.90 -63.24
N GLN A 292 20.99 -28.79 -62.97
CA GLN A 292 21.64 -27.99 -64.02
C GLN A 292 22.76 -28.76 -64.72
N ARG A 293 23.63 -29.45 -63.97
CA ARG A 293 24.69 -30.28 -64.53
C ARG A 293 24.13 -31.44 -65.36
N ALA A 294 23.05 -32.08 -64.92
CA ALA A 294 22.38 -33.13 -65.68
C ALA A 294 21.78 -32.59 -67.00
N ALA A 295 21.19 -31.39 -66.98
CA ALA A 295 20.68 -30.74 -68.18
C ALA A 295 21.79 -30.35 -69.17
N GLU A 296 22.94 -29.89 -68.68
CA GLU A 296 24.12 -29.60 -69.50
C GLU A 296 24.73 -30.88 -70.09
N ALA A 297 24.86 -31.95 -69.30
CA ALA A 297 25.31 -33.26 -69.77
C ALA A 297 24.38 -33.83 -70.86
N ALA A 298 23.06 -33.65 -70.72
CA ALA A 298 22.09 -34.05 -71.74
C ALA A 298 22.24 -33.25 -73.05
N ARG A 299 22.54 -31.95 -72.98
CA ARG A 299 22.82 -31.12 -74.16
C ARG A 299 24.10 -31.55 -74.86
N ALA A 300 25.18 -31.78 -74.10
CA ALA A 300 26.44 -32.28 -74.64
C ALA A 300 26.27 -33.65 -75.34
N ALA A 301 25.46 -34.56 -74.77
CA ALA A 301 25.15 -35.84 -75.40
C ALA A 301 24.37 -35.70 -76.72
N GLN A 302 23.44 -34.74 -76.80
CA GLN A 302 22.70 -34.44 -78.04
C GLN A 302 23.60 -33.82 -79.12
N GLU A 303 24.53 -32.95 -78.73
CA GLU A 303 25.53 -32.37 -79.64
C GLU A 303 26.49 -33.44 -80.17
N ALA A 304 26.99 -34.34 -79.32
CA ALA A 304 27.82 -35.46 -79.73
C ALA A 304 27.10 -36.40 -80.72
N MET A 305 25.80 -36.64 -80.52
CA MET A 305 24.99 -37.45 -81.44
C MET A 305 24.80 -36.77 -82.80
N ARG A 306 24.68 -35.43 -82.85
CA ARG A 306 24.64 -34.68 -84.11
C ARG A 306 25.98 -34.72 -84.85
N ALA A 307 27.09 -34.50 -84.13
CA ALA A 307 28.43 -34.58 -84.69
C ALA A 307 28.73 -35.99 -85.27
N ALA A 308 28.28 -37.05 -84.59
CA ALA A 308 28.41 -38.42 -85.09
C ALA A 308 27.58 -38.67 -86.37
N GLN A 309 26.38 -38.10 -86.48
CA GLN A 309 25.55 -38.19 -87.68
C GLN A 309 26.16 -37.42 -88.87
N GLU A 310 26.78 -36.27 -88.62
CA GLU A 310 27.48 -35.49 -89.63
C GLU A 310 28.75 -36.21 -90.11
N ALA A 311 29.53 -36.79 -89.19
CA ALA A 311 30.70 -37.60 -89.53
C ALA A 311 30.34 -38.86 -90.34
N ALA A 312 29.23 -39.53 -90.01
CA ALA A 312 28.75 -40.68 -90.79
C ALA A 312 28.35 -40.29 -92.22
N ARG A 313 27.75 -39.11 -92.41
CA ARG A 313 27.42 -38.56 -93.74
C ARG A 313 28.66 -38.16 -94.54
N ALA A 314 29.68 -37.61 -93.88
CA ALA A 314 30.98 -37.34 -94.51
C ALA A 314 31.69 -38.64 -94.93
N ALA A 315 31.67 -39.67 -94.08
CA ALA A 315 32.24 -40.98 -94.38
C ALA A 315 31.47 -41.75 -95.47
N GLU A 316 30.17 -41.49 -95.65
CA GLU A 316 29.40 -41.97 -96.82
C GLU A 316 29.73 -41.19 -98.10
N ALA A 317 30.10 -39.91 -98.00
CA ALA A 317 30.59 -39.12 -99.14
C ALA A 317 32.00 -39.55 -99.58
N ASP A 318 32.87 -39.95 -98.65
CA ASP A 318 34.24 -40.40 -98.93
C ASP A 318 34.32 -41.86 -99.42
N ARG A 319 33.28 -42.67 -99.24
CA ARG A 319 33.21 -44.06 -99.74
C ARG A 319 32.97 -44.20 -101.25
N ALA A 320 32.98 -43.10 -102.01
CA ALA A 320 32.89 -43.08 -103.48
C ALA A 320 34.26 -42.94 -104.19
N GLY A 321 35.38 -42.92 -103.46
CA GLY A 321 36.70 -42.70 -104.06
C GLY A 321 37.75 -43.69 -103.57
N GLU A 322 37.66 -44.96 -103.99
CA GLU A 322 38.65 -45.97 -103.62
C GLU A 322 39.26 -46.70 -104.83
N THR A 323 40.19 -46.07 -105.54
CA THR A 323 41.27 -46.82 -106.23
C THR A 323 42.51 -45.94 -106.44
N GLN A 324 43.27 -45.65 -105.38
CA GLN A 324 44.69 -45.25 -105.49
C GLN A 324 45.53 -45.60 -104.24
N ARG A 325 45.05 -46.49 -103.36
CA ARG A 325 45.60 -46.69 -102.00
C ARG A 325 46.59 -47.84 -101.80
N ALA A 326 47.46 -48.16 -102.77
CA ALA A 326 48.43 -49.24 -102.56
C ALA A 326 49.90 -48.76 -102.47
N ALA A 327 50.29 -47.70 -103.17
CA ALA A 327 51.63 -47.12 -103.06
C ALA A 327 51.69 -45.92 -102.09
N GLU A 328 50.56 -45.24 -101.89
CA GLU A 328 50.38 -44.21 -100.87
C GLU A 328 50.25 -44.84 -99.47
N ALA A 329 49.79 -46.09 -99.33
CA ALA A 329 49.63 -46.75 -98.03
C ALA A 329 50.95 -46.94 -97.26
N VAL A 330 52.09 -47.07 -97.95
CA VAL A 330 53.41 -47.25 -97.31
C VAL A 330 54.02 -45.89 -96.93
N ARG A 331 53.90 -44.87 -97.77
CA ARG A 331 54.31 -43.49 -97.42
C ARG A 331 53.38 -42.86 -96.38
N ALA A 332 52.08 -43.12 -96.46
CA ALA A 332 51.10 -42.74 -95.45
C ALA A 332 51.33 -43.49 -94.13
N ALA A 333 51.86 -44.72 -94.13
CA ALA A 333 52.22 -45.41 -92.89
C ALA A 333 53.47 -44.79 -92.22
N GLU A 334 54.49 -44.41 -93.00
CA GLU A 334 55.69 -43.73 -92.47
C GLU A 334 55.42 -42.27 -92.06
N GLU A 335 54.63 -41.53 -92.83
CA GLU A 335 54.12 -40.21 -92.46
C GLU A 335 53.14 -40.29 -91.29
N ALA A 336 52.30 -41.33 -91.18
CA ALA A 336 51.46 -41.57 -90.01
C ALA A 336 52.29 -41.92 -88.78
N MET A 337 53.42 -42.61 -88.92
CA MET A 337 54.28 -42.92 -87.79
C MET A 337 55.05 -41.68 -87.30
N ARG A 338 55.52 -40.80 -88.20
CA ARG A 338 56.08 -39.48 -87.82
C ARG A 338 55.01 -38.55 -87.26
N ALA A 339 53.84 -38.48 -87.86
CA ALA A 339 52.70 -37.70 -87.36
C ALA A 339 52.22 -38.22 -86.01
N ALA A 340 52.25 -39.53 -85.76
CA ALA A 340 51.93 -40.11 -84.45
C ALA A 340 52.99 -39.78 -83.40
N GLN A 341 54.28 -39.73 -83.79
CA GLN A 341 55.36 -39.37 -82.87
C GLN A 341 55.39 -37.87 -82.55
N GLU A 342 55.06 -37.02 -83.52
CA GLU A 342 54.87 -35.58 -83.32
C GLU A 342 53.58 -35.29 -82.54
N ALA A 343 52.47 -35.99 -82.81
CA ALA A 343 51.24 -35.92 -82.03
C ALA A 343 51.44 -36.41 -80.59
N ALA A 344 52.26 -37.44 -80.35
CA ALA A 344 52.58 -37.91 -79.01
C ALA A 344 53.44 -36.88 -78.24
N ARG A 345 54.34 -36.16 -78.92
CA ARG A 345 55.11 -35.06 -78.33
C ARG A 345 54.26 -33.81 -78.09
N ALA A 346 53.35 -33.48 -79.01
CA ALA A 346 52.36 -32.42 -78.83
C ALA A 346 51.44 -32.74 -77.64
N ALA A 347 50.88 -33.95 -77.57
CA ALA A 347 50.08 -34.41 -76.44
C ALA A 347 50.87 -34.53 -75.12
N GLY A 348 52.20 -34.67 -75.19
CA GLY A 348 53.09 -34.58 -74.02
C GLY A 348 53.30 -33.14 -73.55
N ALA A 349 53.48 -32.20 -74.50
CA ALA A 349 53.60 -30.78 -74.23
C ALA A 349 52.29 -30.17 -73.71
N ASP A 350 51.14 -30.56 -74.28
CA ASP A 350 49.82 -30.11 -73.83
C ASP A 350 49.53 -30.62 -72.41
N ARG A 351 49.86 -31.89 -72.10
CA ARG A 351 49.73 -32.43 -70.72
C ARG A 351 50.64 -31.73 -69.72
N ALA A 352 51.84 -31.31 -70.12
CA ALA A 352 52.73 -30.53 -69.26
C ALA A 352 52.17 -29.11 -69.03
N ALA A 353 51.65 -28.46 -70.08
CA ALA A 353 51.01 -27.15 -69.98
C ALA A 353 49.70 -27.19 -69.15
N ASP A 354 48.93 -28.27 -69.24
CA ASP A 354 47.74 -28.50 -68.43
C ASP A 354 48.09 -28.72 -66.96
N ALA A 355 49.15 -29.50 -66.68
CA ALA A 355 49.64 -29.69 -65.32
C ALA A 355 50.16 -28.38 -64.70
N GLU A 356 50.81 -27.52 -65.48
CA GLU A 356 51.30 -26.21 -65.02
C GLU A 356 50.14 -25.21 -64.81
N ARG A 357 49.12 -25.22 -65.69
CA ARG A 357 47.89 -24.44 -65.49
C ARG A 357 47.12 -24.88 -64.24
N ALA A 358 46.99 -26.18 -64.01
CA ALA A 358 46.35 -26.71 -62.81
C ALA A 358 47.10 -26.34 -61.53
N ALA A 359 48.44 -26.38 -61.55
CA ALA A 359 49.25 -25.93 -60.42
C ALA A 359 49.07 -24.43 -60.13
N GLN A 360 49.04 -23.58 -61.17
CA GLN A 360 48.76 -22.15 -61.03
C GLN A 360 47.33 -21.86 -60.55
N GLU A 361 46.34 -22.64 -60.97
CA GLU A 361 44.96 -22.52 -60.47
C GLU A 361 44.86 -22.89 -58.98
N VAL A 362 45.55 -23.94 -58.54
CA VAL A 362 45.62 -24.30 -57.12
C VAL A 362 46.29 -23.19 -56.31
N GLU A 363 47.39 -22.61 -56.79
CA GLU A 363 48.05 -21.48 -56.11
C GLU A 363 47.13 -20.24 -56.04
N ARG A 364 46.42 -19.91 -57.12
CA ARG A 364 45.41 -18.83 -57.13
C ARG A 364 44.24 -19.11 -56.19
N ALA A 365 43.77 -20.36 -56.11
CA ALA A 365 42.71 -20.74 -55.18
C ALA A 365 43.16 -20.63 -53.71
N THR A 366 44.39 -21.03 -53.39
CA THR A 366 44.93 -20.90 -52.02
C THR A 366 45.17 -19.45 -51.61
N THR A 367 45.65 -18.60 -52.52
CA THR A 367 45.82 -17.16 -52.27
C THR A 367 44.46 -16.46 -52.14
N ALA A 368 43.48 -16.81 -52.96
CA ALA A 368 42.10 -16.33 -52.83
C ALA A 368 41.45 -16.77 -51.51
N ALA A 369 41.69 -18.01 -51.06
CA ALA A 369 41.19 -18.50 -49.77
C ALA A 369 41.79 -17.75 -48.58
N ARG A 370 43.10 -17.47 -48.60
CA ARG A 370 43.76 -16.65 -47.57
C ARG A 370 43.24 -15.21 -47.56
N ALA A 371 43.07 -14.59 -48.71
CA ALA A 371 42.49 -13.25 -48.82
C ALA A 371 41.04 -13.19 -48.29
N ALA A 372 40.24 -14.23 -48.54
CA ALA A 372 38.88 -14.33 -48.01
C ALA A 372 38.87 -14.53 -46.48
N GLU A 373 39.83 -15.27 -45.92
CA GLU A 373 39.97 -15.43 -44.47
C GLU A 373 40.40 -14.12 -43.79
N GLU A 374 41.36 -13.40 -44.38
CA GLU A 374 41.77 -12.07 -43.89
C GLU A 374 40.62 -11.06 -43.96
N ALA A 375 39.83 -11.07 -45.03
CA ALA A 375 38.64 -10.22 -45.14
C ALA A 375 37.58 -10.54 -44.07
N ARG A 376 37.39 -11.81 -43.72
CA ARG A 376 36.49 -12.22 -42.62
C ARG A 376 37.02 -11.73 -41.27
N ARG A 377 38.31 -11.90 -40.99
CA ARG A 377 38.92 -11.41 -39.75
C ARG A 377 38.80 -9.89 -39.62
N ALA A 378 39.06 -9.14 -40.69
CA ALA A 378 38.88 -7.69 -40.69
C ALA A 378 37.41 -7.28 -40.46
N ALA A 379 36.44 -8.02 -41.01
CA ALA A 379 35.02 -7.76 -40.78
C ALA A 379 34.61 -8.07 -39.33
N ASP A 380 35.14 -9.14 -38.73
CA ASP A 380 34.88 -9.49 -37.34
C ASP A 380 35.53 -8.48 -36.37
N GLU A 381 36.76 -8.03 -36.66
CA GLU A 381 37.41 -6.94 -35.92
C GLU A 381 36.60 -5.63 -36.00
N ALA A 382 36.05 -5.29 -37.17
CA ALA A 382 35.19 -4.12 -37.32
C ALA A 382 33.90 -4.25 -36.49
N ARG A 383 33.26 -5.43 -36.47
CA ARG A 383 32.07 -5.70 -35.65
C ARG A 383 32.37 -5.58 -34.16
N VAL A 384 33.52 -6.08 -33.70
CA VAL A 384 33.95 -5.94 -32.30
C VAL A 384 34.19 -4.45 -31.97
N ALA A 385 34.83 -3.69 -32.86
CA ALA A 385 35.04 -2.26 -32.66
C ALA A 385 33.72 -1.46 -32.65
N ASP A 386 32.73 -1.85 -33.45
CA ASP A 386 31.38 -1.28 -33.41
C ASP A 386 30.65 -1.63 -32.11
N ALA A 387 30.76 -2.88 -31.64
CA ALA A 387 30.16 -3.31 -30.38
C ALA A 387 30.73 -2.54 -29.18
N VAL A 388 32.06 -2.35 -29.14
CA VAL A 388 32.73 -1.56 -28.09
C VAL A 388 32.27 -0.09 -28.13
N ARG A 389 32.12 0.51 -29.31
CA ARG A 389 31.61 1.88 -29.45
C ARG A 389 30.16 2.00 -28.97
N LEU A 390 29.31 1.01 -29.26
CA LEU A 390 27.92 1.03 -28.81
C LEU A 390 27.82 0.86 -27.28
N GLU A 391 28.68 0.04 -26.67
CA GLU A 391 28.75 -0.06 -25.21
C GLU A 391 29.22 1.25 -24.56
N GLN A 392 30.19 1.94 -25.15
CA GLN A 392 30.62 3.25 -24.67
C GLN A 392 29.48 4.27 -24.75
N GLN A 393 28.73 4.32 -25.85
CA GLN A 393 27.55 5.17 -25.98
C GLN A 393 26.48 4.85 -24.94
N ARG A 394 26.23 3.56 -24.66
CA ARG A 394 25.30 3.16 -23.61
C ARG A 394 25.75 3.64 -22.23
N ARG A 395 27.04 3.55 -21.92
CA ARG A 395 27.61 4.06 -20.66
C ARG A 395 27.46 5.57 -20.57
N GLU A 396 27.77 6.31 -21.63
CA GLU A 396 27.58 7.76 -21.68
C GLU A 396 26.11 8.15 -21.51
N ASP A 397 25.19 7.44 -22.15
CA ASP A 397 23.75 7.67 -22.01
C ASP A 397 23.26 7.32 -20.60
N GLU A 398 23.77 6.25 -19.99
CA GLU A 398 23.51 5.89 -18.59
C GLU A 398 24.03 6.95 -17.63
N GLU A 399 25.23 7.46 -17.86
CA GLU A 399 25.82 8.54 -17.07
C GLU A 399 25.02 9.85 -17.21
N GLN A 400 24.56 10.17 -18.42
CA GLN A 400 23.69 11.32 -18.67
C GLN A 400 22.33 11.16 -17.97
N ARG A 401 21.72 9.97 -18.01
CA ARG A 401 20.48 9.69 -17.26
C ARG A 401 20.70 9.81 -15.76
N ALA A 402 21.80 9.27 -15.26
CA ALA A 402 22.16 9.37 -13.84
C ALA A 402 22.46 10.81 -13.41
N ALA A 403 23.04 11.65 -14.27
CA ALA A 403 23.27 13.06 -14.00
C ALA A 403 21.94 13.83 -13.95
N ARG A 404 21.04 13.61 -14.92
CA ARG A 404 19.70 14.23 -14.94
C ARG A 404 18.88 13.82 -13.71
N TRP A 405 18.94 12.55 -13.33
CA TRP A 405 18.28 12.05 -12.13
C TRP A 405 18.82 12.74 -10.86
N ARG A 406 20.15 12.88 -10.73
CA ARG A 406 20.78 13.59 -9.61
C ARG A 406 20.36 15.07 -9.55
N GLU A 407 20.29 15.75 -10.69
CA GLU A 407 19.80 17.13 -10.75
C GLU A 407 18.32 17.24 -10.36
N GLU A 408 17.48 16.30 -10.80
CA GLU A 408 16.06 16.28 -10.45
C GLU A 408 15.86 16.02 -8.96
N GLU A 409 16.60 15.09 -8.37
CA GLU A 409 16.60 14.84 -6.93
C GLU A 409 17.06 16.08 -6.14
N GLN A 410 18.11 16.78 -6.60
CA GLN A 410 18.52 18.04 -5.99
C GLN A 410 17.43 19.12 -6.10
N ARG A 411 16.71 19.19 -7.23
CA ARG A 411 15.57 20.10 -7.40
C ARG A 411 14.42 19.74 -6.46
N ARG A 412 14.09 18.45 -6.32
CA ARG A 412 13.08 17.97 -5.38
C ARG A 412 13.47 18.27 -3.94
N ALA A 413 14.74 18.05 -3.56
CA ALA A 413 15.25 18.35 -2.23
C ALA A 413 15.27 19.86 -1.91
N THR A 414 15.52 20.71 -2.91
CA THR A 414 15.42 22.17 -2.74
C THR A 414 13.97 22.65 -2.69
N GLN A 415 13.08 22.07 -3.49
CA GLN A 415 11.64 22.35 -3.43
C GLN A 415 11.03 21.92 -2.10
N TRP A 416 11.38 20.73 -1.62
CA TRP A 416 10.93 20.24 -0.31
C TRP A 416 11.37 21.17 0.81
N ARG A 417 12.65 21.59 0.82
CA ARG A 417 13.16 22.56 1.80
C ARG A 417 12.42 23.88 1.74
N GLN A 418 12.14 24.41 0.55
CA GLN A 418 11.37 25.64 0.40
C GLN A 418 9.91 25.47 0.87
N GLU A 419 9.29 24.31 0.65
CA GLU A 419 7.95 24.03 1.12
C GLU A 419 7.91 23.88 2.64
N GLU A 420 8.90 23.20 3.23
CA GLU A 420 9.07 23.09 4.68
C GLU A 420 9.28 24.46 5.32
N GLU A 421 10.17 25.29 4.77
CA GLU A 421 10.36 26.67 5.23
C GLU A 421 9.08 27.50 5.13
N ARG A 422 8.27 27.32 4.09
CA ARG A 422 6.95 27.98 3.98
C ARG A 422 5.97 27.49 5.04
N ARG A 423 5.93 26.19 5.32
CA ARG A 423 5.09 25.63 6.39
C ARG A 423 5.57 26.14 7.75
N ASP A 424 6.87 26.27 7.96
CA ASP A 424 7.45 26.81 9.18
C ASP A 424 7.12 28.28 9.35
N GLN A 425 7.19 29.07 8.27
CA GLN A 425 6.75 30.46 8.27
C GLN A 425 5.25 30.57 8.59
N GLN A 426 4.40 29.74 7.99
CA GLN A 426 2.97 29.70 8.30
C GLN A 426 2.72 29.35 9.77
N ARG A 427 3.42 28.35 10.32
CA ARG A 427 3.30 28.02 11.76
C ARG A 427 3.73 29.18 12.64
N ARG A 428 4.83 29.87 12.31
CA ARG A 428 5.28 31.06 13.04
C ARG A 428 4.29 32.23 12.95
N GLU A 429 3.68 32.44 11.78
CA GLU A 429 2.65 33.46 11.60
C GLU A 429 1.37 33.12 12.38
N GLU A 430 0.93 31.86 12.36
CA GLU A 430 -0.21 31.40 13.16
C GLU A 430 0.07 31.50 14.66
N GLU A 431 1.26 31.11 15.11
CA GLU A 431 1.70 31.27 16.50
C GLU A 431 1.75 32.75 16.89
N ALA A 432 2.23 33.62 16.00
CA ALA A 432 2.23 35.07 16.22
C ALA A 432 0.81 35.63 16.33
N ARG A 433 -0.12 35.19 15.45
CA ARG A 433 -1.54 35.56 15.53
C ARG A 433 -2.18 35.07 16.82
N ARG A 434 -1.95 33.82 17.21
CA ARG A 434 -2.44 33.27 18.50
C ARG A 434 -1.85 34.03 19.69
N ALA A 435 -0.59 34.43 19.62
CA ALA A 435 0.05 35.24 20.66
C ALA A 435 -0.56 36.65 20.73
N GLU A 436 -0.90 37.26 19.59
CA GLU A 436 -1.59 38.55 19.54
C GLU A 436 -3.03 38.44 20.06
N GLU A 437 -3.79 37.43 19.64
CA GLU A 437 -5.12 37.13 20.16
C GLU A 437 -5.09 36.88 21.67
N ALA A 438 -4.11 36.13 22.16
CA ALA A 438 -3.93 35.90 23.59
C ALA A 438 -3.57 37.19 24.36
N ARG A 439 -2.80 38.10 23.74
CA ARG A 439 -2.51 39.42 24.32
C ARG A 439 -3.76 40.29 24.40
N LEU A 440 -4.56 40.32 23.34
CA LEU A 440 -5.83 41.06 23.31
C LEU A 440 -6.80 40.50 24.35
N ALA A 441 -6.96 39.17 24.43
CA ALA A 441 -7.79 38.52 25.45
C ALA A 441 -7.30 38.83 26.87
N ALA A 442 -5.98 38.82 27.10
CA ALA A 442 -5.41 39.20 28.40
C ALA A 442 -5.67 40.68 28.73
N GLU A 443 -5.63 41.57 27.74
CA GLU A 443 -5.96 42.98 27.92
C GLU A 443 -7.45 43.18 28.23
N GLU A 444 -8.35 42.47 27.55
CA GLU A 444 -9.78 42.48 27.83
C GLU A 444 -10.09 41.97 29.25
N VAL A 445 -9.45 40.88 29.67
CA VAL A 445 -9.57 40.39 31.06
C VAL A 445 -9.07 41.43 32.06
N ARG A 446 -7.96 42.12 31.78
CA ARG A 446 -7.49 43.22 32.63
C ARG A 446 -8.49 44.36 32.68
N ARG A 447 -9.10 44.75 31.56
CA ARG A 447 -10.15 45.79 31.51
C ARG A 447 -11.42 45.37 32.26
N ALA A 448 -11.82 44.10 32.16
CA ALA A 448 -12.94 43.57 32.92
C ALA A 448 -12.64 43.60 34.43
N ALA A 449 -11.44 43.19 34.83
CA ALA A 449 -10.99 43.24 36.21
C ALA A 449 -10.91 44.66 36.77
N THR A 450 -10.50 45.66 35.97
CA THR A 450 -10.52 47.07 36.43
C THR A 450 -11.93 47.59 36.62
N VAL A 451 -12.87 47.25 35.72
CA VAL A 451 -14.29 47.61 35.87
C VAL A 451 -14.88 46.94 37.11
N GLU A 452 -14.58 45.68 37.35
CA GLU A 452 -15.04 44.96 38.54
C GLU A 452 -14.44 45.55 39.83
N ALA A 453 -13.14 45.89 39.82
CA ALA A 453 -12.50 46.58 40.94
C ALA A 453 -13.15 47.94 41.25
N LEU A 454 -13.56 48.70 40.23
CA LEU A 454 -14.33 49.94 40.42
C LEU A 454 -15.71 49.67 41.03
N ARG A 455 -16.42 48.62 40.59
CA ARG A 455 -17.71 48.22 41.20
C ARG A 455 -17.54 47.80 42.65
N ILE A 456 -16.49 47.04 42.97
CA ILE A 456 -16.18 46.64 44.35
C ILE A 456 -15.86 47.88 45.20
N ALA A 457 -15.08 48.83 44.68
CA ALA A 457 -14.78 50.08 45.37
C ALA A 457 -16.03 50.95 45.60
N GLU A 458 -16.95 51.00 44.64
CA GLU A 458 -18.23 51.70 44.79
C GLU A 458 -19.13 51.01 45.81
N ALA A 459 -19.24 49.67 45.77
CA ALA A 459 -19.97 48.90 46.76
C ALA A 459 -19.39 49.09 48.18
N ALA A 460 -18.07 49.16 48.30
CA ALA A 460 -17.39 49.47 49.56
C ALA A 460 -17.72 50.89 50.05
N ARG A 461 -17.77 51.90 49.16
CA ARG A 461 -18.23 53.26 49.52
C ARG A 461 -19.67 53.28 49.98
N VAL A 462 -20.57 52.56 49.30
CA VAL A 462 -21.97 52.44 49.72
C VAL A 462 -22.06 51.76 51.09
N ALA A 463 -21.32 50.67 51.32
CA ALA A 463 -21.25 50.02 52.62
C ALA A 463 -20.72 50.94 53.72
N GLU A 464 -19.70 51.77 53.42
CA GLU A 464 -19.18 52.76 54.37
C GLU A 464 -20.23 53.84 54.70
N THR A 465 -20.96 54.33 53.70
CA THR A 465 -22.06 55.30 53.95
C THR A 465 -23.19 54.68 54.77
N ALA A 466 -23.56 53.42 54.50
CA ALA A 466 -24.56 52.69 55.28
C ALA A 466 -24.09 52.43 56.72
N ALA A 467 -22.81 52.10 56.91
CA ALA A 467 -22.21 51.94 58.23
C ALA A 467 -22.21 53.25 59.02
N ARG A 468 -21.91 54.39 58.37
CA ARG A 468 -22.00 55.72 59.00
C ARG A 468 -23.45 56.05 59.39
N ALA A 469 -24.43 55.80 58.52
CA ALA A 469 -25.84 55.99 58.83
C ALA A 469 -26.31 55.08 59.98
N ALA A 470 -25.85 53.83 60.03
CA ALA A 470 -26.13 52.91 61.13
C ALA A 470 -25.49 53.38 62.45
N GLN A 471 -24.28 53.94 62.41
CA GLN A 471 -23.63 54.54 63.58
C GLN A 471 -24.38 55.79 64.07
N GLU A 472 -24.88 56.63 63.17
CA GLU A 472 -25.72 57.78 63.51
C GLU A 472 -27.06 57.33 64.11
N ALA A 473 -27.71 56.33 63.53
CA ALA A 473 -28.93 55.73 64.08
C ALA A 473 -28.68 55.08 65.45
N ALA A 474 -27.55 54.40 65.64
CA ALA A 474 -27.14 53.85 66.93
C ALA A 474 -26.86 54.96 67.95
N ARG A 475 -26.23 56.07 67.55
CA ARG A 475 -26.05 57.24 68.42
C ARG A 475 -27.38 57.90 68.78
N ALA A 476 -28.34 57.98 67.85
CA ALA A 476 -29.70 58.45 68.13
C ALA A 476 -30.46 57.48 69.06
N ALA A 477 -30.26 56.17 68.89
CA ALA A 477 -30.80 55.14 69.77
C ALA A 477 -30.18 55.19 71.18
N LEU A 478 -28.88 55.49 71.29
CA LEU A 478 -28.21 55.69 72.57
C LEU A 478 -28.62 57.01 73.22
N ALA A 479 -28.84 58.09 72.45
CA ALA A 479 -29.36 59.35 72.96
C ALA A 479 -30.81 59.21 73.48
N SER A 480 -31.63 58.39 72.82
CA SER A 480 -32.97 58.03 73.31
C SER A 480 -32.95 57.02 74.47
N ARG A 481 -31.94 56.14 74.54
CA ARG A 481 -31.72 55.26 75.69
C ARG A 481 -31.19 56.02 76.91
N ALA A 482 -30.42 57.09 76.73
CA ALA A 482 -29.98 57.99 77.81
C ALA A 482 -31.14 58.77 78.46
N THR A 483 -32.32 58.78 77.82
CA THR A 483 -33.57 59.32 78.38
C THR A 483 -34.42 58.26 79.09
N GLN A 484 -33.98 56.99 79.14
CA GLN A 484 -34.59 55.91 79.92
C GLN A 484 -33.80 55.66 81.23
N PRO A 485 -34.49 55.38 82.36
CA PRO A 485 -33.82 55.04 83.62
C PRO A 485 -33.15 53.65 83.54
N PRO A 486 -31.98 53.45 84.17
CA PRO A 486 -31.14 52.26 83.97
C PRO A 486 -31.68 51.02 84.70
N PRO A 487 -31.53 49.81 84.14
CA PRO A 487 -31.53 48.57 84.93
C PRO A 487 -30.11 48.29 85.47
N VAL A 488 -30.08 47.85 86.72
CA VAL A 488 -28.90 47.58 87.56
C VAL A 488 -28.15 46.34 87.05
N VAL A 489 -26.83 46.46 86.89
CA VAL A 489 -25.88 45.35 86.66
C VAL A 489 -24.80 45.46 87.72
N GLU A 490 -24.55 44.36 88.44
CA GLU A 490 -23.39 44.18 89.32
C GLU A 490 -22.17 43.79 88.48
N GLU A 491 -21.08 44.52 88.66
CA GLU A 491 -19.75 44.24 88.07
C GLU A 491 -18.93 43.43 89.07
N ASP A 492 -18.14 42.48 88.58
CA ASP A 492 -16.94 42.03 89.27
C ASP A 492 -15.75 42.02 88.30
N GLU A 493 -14.64 42.47 88.87
CA GLU A 493 -13.40 42.95 88.27
C GLU A 493 -12.52 41.85 87.63
N VAL A 494 -11.47 42.25 86.90
CA VAL A 494 -10.06 41.92 87.23
C VAL A 494 -9.09 42.46 86.15
N PHE A 495 -8.42 43.56 86.51
CA PHE A 495 -6.97 43.82 86.49
C PHE A 495 -6.07 43.37 85.31
N SER A 496 -5.45 44.36 84.64
CA SER A 496 -4.01 44.70 84.75
C SER A 496 -3.32 45.13 83.44
N ARG A 497 -2.31 45.98 83.62
CA ARG A 497 -1.69 46.93 82.69
C ARG A 497 -0.29 46.46 82.16
N PRO A 498 0.44 47.25 81.35
CA PRO A 498 1.23 46.83 80.17
C PRO A 498 2.77 46.91 80.34
N THR A 499 3.55 46.51 79.31
CA THR A 499 4.75 47.24 78.80
C THR A 499 5.41 46.62 77.54
N GLU A 500 5.81 47.53 76.62
CA GLU A 500 6.96 47.63 75.70
C GLU A 500 7.77 46.46 75.06
N LYS A 501 8.03 46.68 73.75
CA LYS A 501 9.27 46.56 72.91
C LYS A 501 9.68 45.25 72.20
N ALA A 502 9.66 45.37 70.86
CA ALA A 502 10.60 44.99 69.79
C ALA A 502 11.66 43.89 70.00
N VAL A 503 11.78 43.00 69.01
CA VAL A 503 13.00 42.71 68.20
C VAL A 503 12.65 41.77 67.03
N GLU A 504 13.30 42.02 65.89
CA GLU A 504 13.29 41.30 64.61
C GLU A 504 13.66 39.81 64.71
N THR A 505 13.14 38.99 63.79
CA THR A 505 13.91 37.92 63.13
C THR A 505 13.28 37.57 61.78
N SER A 506 14.11 37.58 60.75
CA SER A 506 13.82 37.19 59.36
C SER A 506 14.31 35.76 59.11
N PRO A 507 13.72 35.01 58.16
CA PRO A 507 14.53 34.09 57.37
C PRO A 507 14.30 34.17 55.85
N ALA A 508 15.36 33.75 55.15
CA ALA A 508 15.75 33.94 53.77
C ALA A 508 15.00 33.08 52.71
N PRO A 509 15.11 33.45 51.41
CA PRO A 509 14.51 32.73 50.28
C PRO A 509 15.46 31.65 49.69
N PRO A 510 14.95 30.61 48.99
CA PRO A 510 15.78 29.71 48.19
C PRO A 510 15.94 30.13 46.73
N GLU A 511 17.17 29.94 46.24
CA GLU A 511 17.65 30.15 44.86
C GLU A 511 17.29 28.97 43.92
N LEU A 512 17.04 29.29 42.65
CA LEU A 512 16.81 28.36 41.55
C LEU A 512 18.13 28.10 40.79
N THR A 513 18.55 26.85 40.69
CA THR A 513 19.71 26.44 39.89
C THR A 513 19.31 26.06 38.46
N VAL A 514 20.00 26.70 37.52
CA VAL A 514 20.05 26.44 36.07
C VAL A 514 20.79 25.13 35.80
N VAL A 515 20.31 24.32 34.85
CA VAL A 515 21.08 23.22 34.22
C VAL A 515 20.94 23.33 32.70
N GLU A 516 22.10 23.42 32.05
CA GLU A 516 22.34 23.61 30.61
C GLU A 516 22.11 22.36 29.76
N ARG A 517 22.15 22.55 28.44
CA ARG A 517 21.79 21.61 27.36
C ARG A 517 23.04 21.16 26.56
N GLU A 518 22.97 19.90 26.07
CA GLU A 518 23.67 19.26 24.90
C GLU A 518 25.17 18.85 25.01
N PRO A 519 25.73 17.91 24.18
CA PRO A 519 25.30 17.40 22.85
C PRO A 519 25.42 15.85 22.57
N ALA A 520 25.24 15.50 21.27
CA ALA A 520 24.94 14.23 20.57
C ALA A 520 25.98 13.07 20.48
N GLN A 521 25.47 11.89 20.05
CA GLN A 521 26.00 10.90 19.06
C GLN A 521 25.02 9.68 19.08
N GLY A 522 24.47 9.10 18.02
CA GLY A 522 24.96 8.72 16.69
C GLY A 522 24.94 7.19 16.61
N VAL A 523 24.33 6.57 15.57
CA VAL A 523 24.70 5.25 14.97
C VAL A 523 23.64 4.75 13.95
N THR A 524 24.11 4.69 12.70
CA THR A 524 23.87 3.74 11.57
C THR A 524 22.49 3.56 10.91
N GLU A 525 22.48 3.92 9.61
CA GLU A 525 21.70 3.33 8.52
C GLU A 525 22.03 1.83 8.31
N PRO A 526 21.18 1.10 7.56
CA PRO A 526 21.72 0.56 6.30
C PRO A 526 20.81 0.73 5.07
N GLU A 527 21.48 1.11 3.98
CA GLU A 527 21.40 0.63 2.58
C GLU A 527 20.06 0.17 1.96
N GLN A 528 19.56 1.06 1.08
CA GLN A 528 19.09 0.91 -0.31
C GLN A 528 18.92 -0.52 -0.91
N VAL A 529 17.84 -0.73 -1.69
CA VAL A 529 17.85 -1.16 -3.11
C VAL A 529 16.49 -0.84 -3.78
N THR A 530 16.56 -0.46 -5.05
CA THR A 530 15.55 -0.02 -6.01
C THR A 530 14.63 -1.09 -6.65
N LEU A 531 13.39 -0.65 -6.93
CA LEU A 531 12.47 -0.91 -8.06
C LEU A 531 11.44 -2.06 -8.06
N GLU A 532 10.19 -1.61 -8.29
CA GLU A 532 9.02 -2.24 -8.91
C GLU A 532 8.47 -3.58 -8.38
N ARG A 533 7.50 -3.46 -7.47
CA ARG A 533 6.22 -4.18 -7.52
C ARG A 533 5.20 -3.42 -6.65
N GLU A 534 4.01 -3.14 -7.17
CA GLU A 534 2.92 -2.52 -6.39
C GLU A 534 2.61 -3.39 -5.16
N GLU A 535 3.11 -2.94 -4.02
CA GLU A 535 2.84 -3.48 -2.69
C GLU A 535 1.55 -2.82 -2.19
N PRO A 536 0.60 -3.57 -1.62
CA PRO A 536 -0.63 -2.97 -1.10
C PRO A 536 -0.28 -1.95 -0.03
N ALA A 537 -0.64 -0.69 -0.28
CA ALA A 537 -0.26 0.44 0.55
C ALA A 537 -0.67 0.24 2.02
N ALA A 538 0.15 0.66 2.96
CA ALA A 538 -0.27 0.69 4.37
C ALA A 538 -1.47 1.64 4.54
N PRO A 539 -2.42 1.35 5.45
CA PRO A 539 -3.58 2.20 5.66
C PRO A 539 -3.13 3.59 6.10
N THR A 540 -3.44 4.61 5.30
CA THR A 540 -3.01 5.99 5.57
C THR A 540 -4.16 6.82 6.13
N SER A 541 -3.82 7.75 7.02
CA SER A 541 -4.78 8.74 7.51
C SER A 541 -5.04 9.88 6.51
N ASN A 542 -4.19 9.99 5.47
CA ASN A 542 -4.26 11.03 4.45
C ASN A 542 -4.14 10.41 3.05
N ILE A 543 -5.08 10.75 2.17
CA ILE A 543 -5.13 10.31 0.77
C ILE A 543 -5.35 11.54 -0.12
N VAL A 544 -4.71 11.56 -1.29
CA VAL A 544 -4.87 12.60 -2.31
C VAL A 544 -5.84 12.13 -3.40
N LEU A 545 -6.87 12.92 -3.70
CA LEU A 545 -7.80 12.68 -4.80
C LEU A 545 -7.50 13.62 -5.97
N MET A 546 -7.41 13.09 -7.18
CA MET A 546 -7.34 13.85 -8.42
C MET A 546 -8.63 13.63 -9.20
N LEU A 547 -9.42 14.69 -9.39
CA LEU A 547 -10.71 14.66 -10.09
C LEU A 547 -10.58 15.28 -11.47
N SER A 548 -11.05 14.59 -12.51
CA SER A 548 -11.06 15.08 -13.88
C SER A 548 -12.23 14.49 -14.69
N PRO A 549 -12.92 15.21 -15.59
CA PRO A 549 -12.93 16.67 -15.73
C PRO A 549 -13.91 17.29 -14.72
N VAL A 550 -13.58 18.47 -14.21
CA VAL A 550 -14.44 19.29 -13.35
C VAL A 550 -14.78 20.60 -14.11
N PRO A 551 -16.03 20.84 -14.51
CA PRO A 551 -16.41 21.87 -15.49
C PRO A 551 -16.41 23.30 -14.91
N SER A 552 -16.53 23.45 -13.58
CA SER A 552 -16.49 24.75 -12.91
C SER A 552 -16.11 24.62 -11.44
N PHE A 553 -15.64 25.71 -10.83
CA PHE A 553 -15.34 25.75 -9.40
C PHE A 553 -16.60 25.55 -8.53
N ALA A 554 -17.76 26.08 -8.95
CA ALA A 554 -19.03 25.85 -8.25
C ALA A 554 -19.37 24.35 -8.20
N ARG A 555 -19.13 23.64 -9.31
CA ARG A 555 -19.30 22.20 -9.37
C ARG A 555 -18.30 21.47 -8.47
N LEU A 556 -17.05 21.92 -8.41
CA LEU A 556 -16.05 21.36 -7.49
C LEU A 556 -16.51 21.43 -6.03
N VAL A 557 -17.08 22.55 -5.59
CA VAL A 557 -17.59 22.74 -4.22
C VAL A 557 -18.76 21.80 -3.92
N ASP A 558 -19.66 21.57 -4.89
CA ASP A 558 -20.74 20.60 -4.73
C ASP A 558 -20.21 19.17 -4.55
N ILE A 559 -19.16 18.81 -5.31
CA ILE A 559 -18.51 17.51 -5.25
C ILE A 559 -17.78 17.35 -3.91
N GLU A 560 -17.04 18.37 -3.47
CA GLU A 560 -16.40 18.43 -2.16
C GLU A 560 -17.39 18.19 -1.02
N ARG A 561 -18.53 18.89 -1.01
CA ARG A 561 -19.56 18.71 0.03
C ARG A 561 -20.10 17.28 0.08
N ARG A 562 -20.24 16.63 -1.08
CA ARG A 562 -20.74 15.25 -1.18
C ARG A 562 -19.70 14.27 -0.67
N ILE A 563 -18.42 14.40 -1.05
CA ILE A 563 -17.35 13.54 -0.55
C ILE A 563 -17.14 13.77 0.96
N GLN A 564 -17.22 15.02 1.44
CA GLN A 564 -17.11 15.35 2.86
C GLN A 564 -18.26 14.77 3.71
N SER A 565 -19.42 14.49 3.11
CA SER A 565 -20.55 13.86 3.80
C SER A 565 -20.33 12.38 4.12
N LEU A 566 -19.33 11.74 3.51
CA LEU A 566 -18.96 10.35 3.83
C LEU A 566 -18.47 10.26 5.27
N ALA A 567 -19.00 9.30 6.03
CA ALA A 567 -18.69 9.11 7.44
C ALA A 567 -17.19 8.88 7.69
N GLN A 568 -16.49 8.32 6.71
CA GLN A 568 -15.07 8.01 6.73
C GLN A 568 -14.17 9.26 6.63
N VAL A 569 -14.68 10.34 6.06
CA VAL A 569 -13.93 11.58 5.82
C VAL A 569 -14.00 12.50 7.05
N ARG A 570 -12.84 12.97 7.52
CA ARG A 570 -12.71 13.93 8.63
C ARG A 570 -12.55 15.34 8.10
N THR A 571 -11.60 15.52 7.19
CA THR A 571 -11.25 16.80 6.59
C THR A 571 -11.06 16.60 5.10
N LEU A 572 -11.56 17.54 4.31
CA LEU A 572 -11.38 17.54 2.87
C LEU A 572 -11.14 18.98 2.47
N TYR A 573 -10.08 19.23 1.72
CA TYR A 573 -9.78 20.58 1.21
C TYR A 573 -9.15 20.49 -0.18
N VAL A 574 -9.49 21.47 -1.01
CA VAL A 574 -8.97 21.61 -2.37
C VAL A 574 -7.54 22.15 -2.31
N ARG A 575 -6.59 21.41 -2.87
CA ARG A 575 -5.16 21.76 -2.94
C ARG A 575 -4.83 22.54 -4.22
N ASP A 576 -5.41 22.16 -5.36
CA ASP A 576 -5.24 22.87 -6.62
C ASP A 576 -6.46 22.63 -7.53
N PHE A 577 -6.77 23.61 -8.38
CA PHE A 577 -7.79 23.48 -9.43
C PHE A 577 -7.36 24.25 -10.67
N ARG A 578 -6.91 23.53 -11.70
CA ARG A 578 -6.39 24.11 -12.95
C ARG A 578 -6.81 23.27 -14.15
N GLY A 579 -7.22 23.93 -15.24
CA GLY A 579 -7.52 23.25 -16.50
C GLY A 579 -8.60 22.17 -16.42
N GLY A 580 -9.56 22.29 -15.49
CA GLY A 580 -10.60 21.28 -15.27
C GLY A 580 -10.15 20.04 -14.49
N VAL A 581 -8.96 20.04 -13.90
CA VAL A 581 -8.48 19.00 -12.97
C VAL A 581 -8.40 19.59 -11.57
N ALA A 582 -8.97 18.89 -10.59
CA ALA A 582 -8.94 19.28 -9.18
C ALA A 582 -8.15 18.28 -8.36
N THR A 583 -7.23 18.76 -7.53
CA THR A 583 -6.50 17.94 -6.55
C THR A 583 -7.02 18.25 -5.16
N LEU A 584 -7.50 17.25 -4.43
CA LEU A 584 -8.06 17.37 -3.09
C LEU A 584 -7.25 16.53 -2.12
N ALA A 585 -7.00 17.07 -0.92
CA ALA A 585 -6.41 16.32 0.17
C ALA A 585 -7.51 15.86 1.13
N VAL A 586 -7.54 14.56 1.41
CA VAL A 586 -8.55 13.92 2.24
C VAL A 586 -7.89 13.38 3.49
N GLY A 587 -8.26 13.94 4.63
CA GLY A 587 -7.95 13.40 5.95
C GLY A 587 -9.08 12.48 6.40
N LEU A 588 -8.75 11.24 6.72
CA LEU A 588 -9.69 10.19 7.12
C LEU A 588 -9.83 10.13 8.64
N ARG A 589 -10.98 9.66 9.12
CA ARG A 589 -11.21 9.46 10.57
C ARG A 589 -10.46 8.26 11.12
N VAL A 590 -10.25 7.25 10.28
CA VAL A 590 -9.58 5.99 10.58
C VAL A 590 -8.60 5.73 9.44
N PRO A 591 -7.35 5.31 9.72
CA PRO A 591 -6.41 4.91 8.67
C PRO A 591 -7.03 3.74 7.89
N MET A 592 -7.17 3.90 6.57
CA MET A 592 -7.77 2.90 5.68
C MET A 592 -7.02 2.83 4.35
N LEU A 593 -7.25 1.75 3.61
CA LEU A 593 -6.64 1.57 2.31
C LEU A 593 -7.26 2.49 1.26
N VAL A 594 -6.49 2.77 0.22
CA VAL A 594 -6.94 3.57 -0.92
C VAL A 594 -8.16 2.95 -1.62
N ASP A 595 -8.19 1.62 -1.74
CA ASP A 595 -9.31 0.88 -2.35
C ASP A 595 -10.57 0.89 -1.47
N GLU A 596 -10.40 0.96 -0.14
CA GLU A 596 -11.52 1.07 0.81
C GLU A 596 -12.16 2.47 0.73
N LEU A 597 -11.33 3.52 0.63
CA LEU A 597 -11.81 4.88 0.39
C LEU A 597 -12.51 4.97 -0.99
N TRP A 598 -11.94 4.37 -2.03
CA TRP A 598 -12.57 4.29 -3.34
C TRP A 598 -13.95 3.62 -3.26
N SER A 599 -14.05 2.49 -2.57
CA SER A 599 -15.32 1.79 -2.39
C SER A 599 -16.36 2.66 -1.69
N ALA A 600 -15.96 3.46 -0.69
CA ALA A 600 -16.84 4.44 -0.05
C ALA A 600 -17.28 5.55 -1.01
N ILE A 601 -16.36 6.11 -1.80
CA ILE A 601 -16.68 7.14 -2.80
C ILE A 601 -17.60 6.59 -3.91
N ALA A 602 -17.40 5.34 -4.33
CA ALA A 602 -18.22 4.67 -5.33
C ALA A 602 -19.68 4.44 -4.88
N THR A 603 -19.98 4.51 -3.58
CA THR A 603 -21.37 4.47 -3.08
C THR A 603 -22.16 5.75 -3.35
N LEU A 604 -21.49 6.85 -3.71
CA LEU A 604 -22.17 8.11 -4.03
C LEU A 604 -22.92 7.96 -5.37
N GLU A 605 -24.25 8.09 -5.33
CA GLU A 605 -25.07 8.02 -6.56
C GLU A 605 -24.81 9.19 -7.53
N GLN A 606 -24.42 10.35 -6.97
CA GLN A 606 -24.06 11.55 -7.72
C GLN A 606 -23.04 12.40 -6.93
N PRO A 607 -21.98 12.92 -7.56
CA PRO A 607 -21.49 12.60 -8.91
C PRO A 607 -21.04 11.13 -9.01
N ARG A 608 -21.15 10.54 -10.20
CA ARG A 608 -20.62 9.20 -10.47
C ARG A 608 -19.14 9.31 -10.80
N PHE A 609 -18.34 8.47 -10.15
CA PHE A 609 -16.90 8.41 -10.38
C PHE A 609 -16.54 7.09 -11.05
N ALA A 610 -15.51 7.13 -11.89
CA ALA A 610 -14.81 5.97 -12.43
C ALA A 610 -13.35 6.04 -12.01
N LEU A 611 -12.81 4.95 -11.44
CA LEU A 611 -11.41 4.88 -11.06
C LEU A 611 -10.54 4.80 -12.32
N GLN A 612 -9.60 5.73 -12.47
CA GLN A 612 -8.65 5.75 -13.58
C GLN A 612 -7.31 5.16 -13.16
N ARG A 613 -6.84 5.51 -11.96
CA ARG A 613 -5.61 5.00 -11.38
C ARG A 613 -5.71 5.06 -9.86
N SER A 614 -5.29 3.99 -9.18
CA SER A 614 -4.96 4.04 -7.76
C SER A 614 -3.44 3.92 -7.62
N GLY A 615 -2.89 4.68 -6.68
CA GLY A 615 -1.50 4.65 -6.25
C GLY A 615 -1.45 4.66 -4.74
N GLY A 616 -0.28 4.42 -4.14
CA GLY A 616 -0.20 4.09 -2.71
C GLY A 616 -0.90 5.07 -1.75
N THR A 617 -0.95 6.36 -2.08
CA THR A 617 -1.73 7.36 -1.33
C THR A 617 -2.54 8.29 -2.23
N SER A 618 -2.75 7.92 -3.50
CA SER A 618 -3.37 8.77 -4.51
C SER A 618 -4.46 8.04 -5.28
N LEU A 619 -5.60 8.69 -5.50
CA LEU A 619 -6.69 8.21 -6.35
C LEU A 619 -6.94 9.19 -7.49
N GLU A 620 -6.81 8.72 -8.72
CA GLU A 620 -7.23 9.44 -9.91
C GLU A 620 -8.64 8.98 -10.29
N LEU A 621 -9.61 9.89 -10.17
CA LEU A 621 -11.02 9.64 -10.40
C LEU A 621 -11.51 10.45 -11.59
N ARG A 622 -12.16 9.75 -12.52
CA ARG A 622 -12.87 10.36 -13.62
C ARG A 622 -14.33 10.61 -13.25
N ILE A 623 -14.86 11.81 -13.48
CA ILE A 623 -16.28 12.10 -13.23
C ILE A 623 -17.10 11.70 -14.46
N GLU A 624 -18.04 10.78 -14.28
CA GLU A 624 -18.92 10.29 -15.35
C GLU A 624 -20.15 11.20 -15.53
N GLY A 625 -20.49 11.50 -16.78
CA GLY A 625 -21.61 12.37 -17.15
C GLY A 625 -21.25 13.85 -17.29
N GLU A 626 -19.99 14.23 -17.07
CA GLU A 626 -19.47 15.58 -17.29
C GLU A 626 -18.64 15.57 -18.58
N ALA A 627 -19.16 16.22 -19.64
CA ALA A 627 -18.48 16.30 -20.92
C ALA A 627 -17.14 17.02 -20.74
N GLY A 628 -16.06 16.39 -21.21
CA GLY A 628 -14.72 16.97 -21.16
C GLY A 628 -14.71 18.33 -21.83
N ALA A 629 -14.39 19.37 -21.06
CA ALA A 629 -13.88 20.60 -21.62
C ALA A 629 -12.52 20.25 -22.26
N GLY A 630 -12.54 20.05 -23.57
CA GLY A 630 -11.33 19.91 -24.36
C GLY A 630 -10.51 21.21 -24.29
N VAL A 631 -9.22 21.03 -24.01
CA VAL A 631 -8.06 21.77 -24.51
C VAL A 631 -8.36 23.13 -25.17
N ALA A 632 -7.90 24.19 -24.50
CA ALA A 632 -7.30 25.37 -25.14
C ALA A 632 -6.11 25.84 -24.30
#